data_AF-A0A9D0VFA5-F1
#
_entry.id   AF-A0A9D0VFA5-F1
#
_cell.length_a   1.000
_cell.length_b   1.000
_cell.length_c   1.000
_cell.angle_alpha   90.00
_cell.angle_beta   90.00
_cell.angle_gamma   90.00
#
_symmetry.space_group_name_H-M   'P 1'
#
loop_
_entity.id
_entity.type
_entity.pdbx_description
1 polymer ?
#
loop_
_entity_poly.entity_id
_entity_poly.type
_entity_poly.pdbx_seq_one_letter_code
_entity_poly.pdbx_strand_id
1 'polypeptide(L)'
;MIGIGLGLVLSCGPARRGLGDLPDLQIVESQLVSSTVALTWTTGAEGRSWVEYGVDDPAEHHTPHTAPATAHEVRLVGLEPLSRYRWRAITELDDGTRLQTGINTLERPPPPQGLPRLTTSVHDPRSVASSGYLVTTLIEADGGWVVILDGDGDAVWWYDTGHDGTIPPDLVGLTPPGWGGHTLPVTSRYDAATHSILVAFYDGAQQLDVATFRRIPLDAMSPDEIVTTRTELGHHDFVYHADEGVVAWLAYQVERIEGERWAADAVLETLEGNRSAGGVSAVWSWHDDFEADPILSDELQRSFSPDIAELEWTHSNSLMYEPISGSYFVMSKFLDCLVKIDRATGRGVWVLGGAFSDFTLPSGDPVWSGLRDSALWSHAHMSELWYDPAQGAGGFVVFDNGYHHPSAEGGEGASRISEYRFDEQAGTVEKIWEYAEPDGAFTPLMGDVRRLPGS
;
A
#
# COMPACT_ATOMS: atom_id res chain seq x y z
N MET A 1 7.99 36.85 -12.16
CA MET A 1 7.01 37.18 -11.11
C MET A 1 5.65 36.76 -11.64
N ILE A 2 5.30 35.49 -11.45
CA ILE A 2 4.00 34.95 -11.83
C ILE A 2 3.28 34.80 -10.50
N GLY A 3 2.24 35.62 -10.32
CA GLY A 3 1.44 35.64 -9.10
C GLY A 3 0.67 34.34 -8.96
N ILE A 4 0.84 33.68 -7.83
CA ILE A 4 0.05 32.53 -7.41
C ILE A 4 -1.34 33.08 -7.06
N GLY A 5 -2.33 32.82 -7.93
CA GLY A 5 -3.72 33.11 -7.65
C GLY A 5 -4.29 32.05 -6.72
N LEU A 6 -4.67 32.46 -5.50
CA LEU A 6 -5.43 31.64 -4.58
C LEU A 6 -6.82 31.38 -5.18
N GLY A 7 -7.08 30.17 -5.66
CA GLY A 7 -8.38 29.75 -6.18
C GLY A 7 -9.33 29.41 -5.05
N LEU A 8 -10.14 30.38 -4.62
CA LEU A 8 -11.24 30.16 -3.67
C LEU A 8 -12.41 29.50 -4.42
N VAL A 9 -12.60 28.19 -4.28
CA VAL A 9 -13.82 27.52 -4.74
C VAL A 9 -14.90 27.68 -3.67
N LEU A 10 -15.78 28.66 -3.85
CA LEU A 10 -16.98 28.83 -3.03
C LEU A 10 -18.04 27.83 -3.48
N SER A 11 -18.15 26.70 -2.78
CA SER A 11 -19.36 25.87 -2.83
C SER A 11 -20.46 26.57 -2.03
N CYS A 12 -21.50 27.04 -2.73
CA CYS A 12 -22.70 27.59 -2.10
C CYS A 12 -23.71 26.46 -1.84
N GLY A 13 -23.62 25.83 -0.66
CA GLY A 13 -24.68 24.97 -0.11
C GLY A 13 -25.84 25.79 0.51
N PRO A 14 -27.02 25.18 0.73
CA PRO A 14 -28.23 25.93 1.09
C PRO A 14 -28.18 26.51 2.52
N ALA A 15 -28.57 27.80 2.64
CA ALA A 15 -28.94 28.57 3.82
C ALA A 15 -28.05 28.49 5.09
N ARG A 16 -27.20 29.52 5.26
CA ARG A 16 -26.47 29.90 6.50
C ARG A 16 -27.42 30.22 7.68
N ARG A 17 -28.10 29.23 8.26
CA ARG A 17 -28.80 29.35 9.54
C ARG A 17 -28.12 28.42 10.55
N GLY A 18 -27.64 28.97 11.66
CA GLY A 18 -27.06 28.17 12.75
C GLY A 18 -25.58 28.43 13.05
N LEU A 19 -24.93 29.44 12.47
CA LEU A 19 -23.51 29.72 12.76
C LEU A 19 -23.26 30.37 14.13
N GLY A 20 -24.31 30.83 14.83
CA GLY A 20 -24.22 31.26 16.23
C GLY A 20 -23.12 32.29 16.47
N ASP A 21 -22.24 32.00 17.43
CA ASP A 21 -21.14 32.87 17.85
C ASP A 21 -19.93 32.85 16.90
N LEU A 22 -19.95 32.00 15.86
CA LEU A 22 -18.87 31.77 14.90
C LEU A 22 -19.30 32.15 13.47
N PRO A 23 -19.59 33.43 13.19
CA PRO A 23 -20.28 33.85 11.97
C PRO A 23 -19.42 33.77 10.69
N ASP A 24 -18.10 33.68 10.82
CA ASP A 24 -17.14 33.56 9.72
C ASP A 24 -16.81 32.10 9.38
N LEU A 25 -17.36 31.13 10.11
CA LEU A 25 -17.08 29.71 9.89
C LEU A 25 -17.33 29.30 8.44
N GLN A 26 -16.32 28.64 7.85
CA GLN A 26 -16.35 28.04 6.53
C GLN A 26 -16.21 26.52 6.63
N ILE A 27 -16.78 25.84 5.64
CA ILE A 27 -16.62 24.40 5.44
C ILE A 27 -15.93 24.23 4.11
N VAL A 28 -14.82 23.50 4.11
CA VAL A 28 -14.01 23.21 2.93
C VAL A 28 -13.98 21.70 2.76
N GLU A 29 -14.47 21.21 1.63
CA GLU A 29 -14.34 19.80 1.29
C GLU A 29 -12.94 19.51 0.76
N SER A 30 -12.38 18.36 1.11
CA SER A 30 -11.12 17.93 0.53
C SER A 30 -11.26 17.71 -0.97
N GLN A 31 -10.24 18.13 -1.72
CA GLN A 31 -10.16 17.91 -3.17
C GLN A 31 -9.59 16.53 -3.51
N LEU A 32 -9.16 15.76 -2.50
CA LEU A 32 -8.49 14.47 -2.65
C LEU A 32 -9.27 13.33 -2.01
N VAL A 33 -9.72 13.56 -0.78
CA VAL A 33 -10.36 12.54 0.07
C VAL A 33 -11.78 12.97 0.35
N SER A 34 -12.73 12.47 -0.43
CA SER A 34 -14.12 12.91 -0.30
C SER A 34 -14.81 12.49 1.01
N SER A 35 -14.21 11.64 1.84
CA SER A 35 -14.68 11.37 3.21
C SER A 35 -14.15 12.38 4.24
N THR A 36 -13.44 13.42 3.80
CA THR A 36 -12.81 14.43 4.67
C THR A 36 -13.32 15.85 4.39
N VAL A 37 -13.56 16.61 5.47
CA VAL A 37 -14.01 18.00 5.43
C VAL A 37 -13.30 18.81 6.52
N ALA A 38 -12.82 20.00 6.20
CA ALA A 38 -12.27 20.96 7.16
C ALA A 38 -13.30 22.04 7.50
N LEU A 39 -13.43 22.34 8.80
CA LEU A 39 -14.18 23.48 9.32
C LEU A 39 -13.16 24.52 9.80
N THR A 40 -13.27 25.75 9.32
CA THR A 40 -12.36 26.84 9.68
C THR A 40 -13.10 28.06 10.17
N TRP A 41 -12.61 28.73 11.21
CA TRP A 41 -13.21 29.95 11.76
C TRP A 41 -12.19 30.73 12.60
N THR A 42 -12.55 31.94 13.02
CA THR A 42 -11.72 32.75 13.91
C THR A 42 -12.44 33.14 15.20
N THR A 43 -11.66 33.44 16.23
CA THR A 43 -12.15 33.95 17.52
C THR A 43 -11.40 35.21 17.93
N GLY A 44 -12.05 36.05 18.75
CA GLY A 44 -11.46 37.31 19.22
C GLY A 44 -10.35 37.14 20.27
N ALA A 45 -10.22 35.94 20.84
CA ALA A 45 -9.20 35.57 21.82
C ALA A 45 -8.76 34.11 21.60
N GLU A 46 -7.63 33.73 22.21
CA GLU A 46 -7.14 32.37 22.16
C GLU A 46 -8.12 31.41 22.86
N GLY A 47 -8.30 30.25 22.25
CA GLY A 47 -9.14 29.18 22.79
C GLY A 47 -8.88 27.86 22.10
N ARG A 48 -9.40 26.79 22.69
CA ARG A 48 -9.35 25.43 22.11
C ARG A 48 -10.66 25.11 21.43
N SER A 49 -10.54 24.49 20.27
CA SER A 49 -11.69 24.20 19.41
C SER A 49 -11.87 22.72 19.19
N TRP A 50 -13.13 22.30 18.99
CA TRP A 50 -13.49 20.97 18.54
C TRP A 50 -14.83 21.01 17.82
N VAL A 51 -15.13 19.93 17.10
CA VAL A 51 -16.41 19.72 16.45
C VAL A 51 -17.05 18.46 17.02
N GLU A 52 -18.30 18.61 17.45
CA GLU A 52 -19.19 17.50 17.80
C GLU A 52 -20.01 17.15 16.57
N TYR A 53 -20.06 15.87 16.20
CA TYR A 53 -20.80 15.38 15.03
C TYR A 53 -21.36 13.96 15.22
N GLY A 54 -22.41 13.63 14.46
CA GLY A 54 -23.05 12.31 14.46
C GLY A 54 -24.23 12.26 13.48
N VAL A 55 -24.76 11.08 13.19
CA VAL A 55 -25.89 10.93 12.24
C VAL A 55 -27.20 11.30 12.92
N ASP A 56 -27.45 10.75 14.12
CA ASP A 56 -28.67 11.00 14.88
C ASP A 56 -28.50 12.12 15.91
N ASP A 57 -27.37 12.15 16.61
CA ASP A 57 -27.01 13.14 17.64
C ASP A 57 -25.60 13.71 17.38
N PRO A 58 -25.41 15.04 17.26
CA PRO A 58 -24.07 15.62 17.15
C PRO A 58 -23.15 15.26 18.33
N ALA A 59 -23.65 14.83 19.50
CA ALA A 59 -22.80 14.43 20.62
C ALA A 59 -22.26 12.99 20.53
N GLU A 60 -22.59 12.23 19.49
CA GLU A 60 -22.08 10.86 19.27
C GLU A 60 -20.56 10.81 19.20
N HIS A 61 -19.97 11.74 18.44
CA HIS A 61 -18.54 11.86 18.26
C HIS A 61 -18.09 13.29 18.51
N HIS A 62 -16.83 13.44 18.90
CA HIS A 62 -16.16 14.73 18.91
C HIS A 62 -14.73 14.58 18.41
N THR A 63 -14.23 15.61 17.73
CA THR A 63 -12.82 15.66 17.36
C THR A 63 -11.95 15.86 18.60
N PRO A 64 -10.64 15.57 18.54
CA PRO A 64 -9.69 16.08 19.51
C PRO A 64 -9.78 17.60 19.63
N HIS A 65 -9.43 18.13 20.80
CA HIS A 65 -9.35 19.56 21.02
C HIS A 65 -8.08 20.11 20.35
N THR A 66 -8.19 21.22 19.63
CA THR A 66 -7.04 21.92 19.06
C THR A 66 -6.15 22.51 20.15
N ALA A 67 -4.91 22.85 19.78
CA ALA A 67 -4.13 23.78 20.58
C ALA A 67 -4.83 25.16 20.67
N PRO A 68 -4.57 25.94 21.74
CA PRO A 68 -5.07 27.31 21.83
C PRO A 68 -4.63 28.16 20.64
N ALA A 69 -5.59 28.79 19.96
CA ALA A 69 -5.35 29.67 18.83
C ALA A 69 -6.49 30.68 18.67
N THR A 70 -6.30 31.68 17.80
CA THR A 70 -7.36 32.60 17.35
C THR A 70 -7.89 32.26 15.95
N ALA A 71 -7.14 31.44 15.19
CA ALA A 71 -7.55 30.85 13.94
C ALA A 71 -7.65 29.35 14.13
N HIS A 72 -8.79 28.77 13.77
CA HIS A 72 -9.12 27.38 14.06
C HIS A 72 -9.32 26.63 12.75
N GLU A 73 -8.79 25.41 12.71
CA GLU A 73 -9.10 24.41 11.70
C GLU A 73 -9.38 23.10 12.44
N VAL A 74 -10.51 22.48 12.14
CA VAL A 74 -10.89 21.16 12.64
C VAL A 74 -11.33 20.30 11.47
N ARG A 75 -10.69 19.14 11.30
CA ARG A 75 -10.98 18.18 10.24
C ARG A 75 -11.89 17.07 10.74
N LEU A 76 -12.94 16.78 9.98
CA LEU A 76 -13.76 15.58 10.11
C LEU A 76 -13.28 14.59 9.04
N VAL A 77 -12.99 13.36 9.46
CA VAL A 77 -12.36 12.32 8.63
C VAL A 77 -13.18 11.04 8.72
N GLY A 78 -13.29 10.29 7.62
CA GLY A 78 -14.04 9.03 7.60
C GLY A 78 -15.56 9.23 7.61
N LEU A 79 -16.04 10.34 7.05
CA LEU A 79 -17.47 10.58 6.90
C LEU A 79 -18.04 9.66 5.82
N GLU A 80 -19.04 8.85 6.20
CA GLU A 80 -19.68 7.89 5.32
C GLU A 80 -20.39 8.58 4.14
N PRO A 81 -20.27 8.04 2.92
CA PRO A 81 -21.00 8.55 1.76
C PRO A 81 -22.51 8.38 1.93
N LEU A 82 -23.29 9.22 1.25
CA LEU A 82 -24.77 9.21 1.33
C LEU A 82 -25.35 9.42 2.74
N SER A 83 -24.52 9.78 3.72
CA SER A 83 -24.95 10.06 5.10
C SER A 83 -25.21 11.56 5.31
N ARG A 84 -26.11 11.85 6.26
CA ARG A 84 -26.41 13.21 6.71
C ARG A 84 -26.01 13.37 8.17
N TYR A 85 -24.89 14.05 8.39
CA TYR A 85 -24.39 14.34 9.72
C TYR A 85 -25.03 15.60 10.29
N ARG A 86 -25.32 15.57 11.59
CA ARG A 86 -25.61 16.73 12.44
C ARG A 86 -24.34 17.11 13.17
N TRP A 87 -24.02 18.39 13.26
CA TRP A 87 -22.77 18.84 13.88
C TRP A 87 -22.88 20.22 14.54
N ARG A 88 -21.94 20.52 15.45
CA ARG A 88 -21.70 21.87 15.95
C ARG A 88 -20.21 22.11 16.21
N ALA A 89 -19.73 23.31 15.88
CA ALA A 89 -18.37 23.74 16.22
C ALA A 89 -18.39 24.51 17.54
N ILE A 90 -17.38 24.27 18.37
CA ILE A 90 -17.26 24.84 19.70
C ILE A 90 -15.84 25.36 19.88
N THR A 91 -15.71 26.54 20.48
CA THR A 91 -14.45 27.06 21.02
C THR A 91 -14.62 27.42 22.49
N GLU A 92 -13.73 26.92 23.33
CA GLU A 92 -13.58 27.37 24.72
C GLU A 92 -12.38 28.30 24.80
N LEU A 93 -12.65 29.59 25.05
CA LEU A 93 -11.62 30.63 25.22
C LEU A 93 -10.90 30.46 26.56
N ASP A 94 -9.69 30.99 26.66
CA ASP A 94 -8.84 30.87 27.86
C ASP A 94 -9.46 31.54 29.11
N ASP A 95 -10.41 32.46 28.93
CA ASP A 95 -11.16 33.09 30.03
C ASP A 95 -12.38 32.26 30.50
N GLY A 96 -12.59 31.07 29.91
CA GLY A 96 -13.70 30.18 30.17
C GLY A 96 -14.98 30.49 29.38
N THR A 97 -14.96 31.50 28.51
CA THR A 97 -16.08 31.80 27.61
C THR A 97 -16.20 30.71 26.56
N ARG A 98 -17.39 30.13 26.42
CA ARG A 98 -17.70 29.13 25.39
C ARG A 98 -18.46 29.78 24.23
N LEU A 99 -17.87 29.73 23.04
CA LEU A 99 -18.48 30.13 21.77
C LEU A 99 -18.90 28.87 21.01
N GLN A 100 -20.08 28.90 20.37
CA GLN A 100 -20.50 27.74 19.57
C GLN A 100 -21.48 28.12 18.45
N THR A 101 -21.56 27.24 17.46
CA THR A 101 -22.65 27.24 16.50
C THR A 101 -23.93 26.66 17.13
N GLY A 102 -25.08 26.86 16.49
CA GLY A 102 -26.22 25.96 16.62
C GLY A 102 -25.92 24.58 16.00
N ILE A 103 -26.91 23.69 16.02
CA ILE A 103 -26.79 22.39 15.32
C ILE A 103 -27.02 22.61 13.83
N ASN A 104 -26.01 22.28 13.04
CA ASN A 104 -26.01 22.35 11.58
C ASN A 104 -26.06 20.94 10.99
N THR A 105 -26.23 20.85 9.67
CA THR A 105 -26.18 19.56 8.96
C THR A 105 -25.15 19.58 7.83
N LEU A 106 -24.51 18.44 7.59
CA LEU A 106 -23.55 18.18 6.53
C LEU A 106 -23.99 16.93 5.77
N GLU A 107 -24.30 17.07 4.49
CA GLU A 107 -24.66 15.96 3.61
C GLU A 107 -23.40 15.46 2.89
N ARG A 108 -23.18 14.14 2.83
CA ARG A 108 -22.07 13.55 2.08
C ARG A 108 -22.53 13.06 0.71
N PRO A 109 -21.74 13.32 -0.34
CA PRO A 109 -22.06 12.85 -1.68
C PRO A 109 -22.01 11.30 -1.76
N PRO A 110 -22.62 10.69 -2.79
CA PRO A 110 -22.33 9.30 -3.13
C PRO A 110 -20.84 9.09 -3.45
N PRO A 111 -20.35 7.84 -3.39
CA PRO A 111 -19.04 7.51 -3.91
C PRO A 111 -18.95 7.86 -5.41
N PRO A 112 -17.75 8.16 -5.94
CA PRO A 112 -17.54 8.42 -7.35
C PRO A 112 -18.10 7.29 -8.22
N GLN A 113 -18.68 7.63 -9.38
CA GLN A 113 -19.31 6.65 -10.27
C GLN A 113 -18.33 5.55 -10.74
N GLY A 114 -17.04 5.87 -10.86
CA GLY A 114 -16.00 4.94 -11.28
C GLY A 114 -15.47 4.03 -10.17
N LEU A 115 -15.78 4.28 -8.90
CA LEU A 115 -15.30 3.43 -7.81
C LEU A 115 -15.99 2.05 -7.89
N PRO A 116 -15.24 0.94 -7.97
CA PRO A 116 -15.82 -0.39 -8.03
C PRO A 116 -16.67 -0.71 -6.81
N ARG A 117 -17.77 -1.44 -7.03
CA ARG A 117 -18.55 -2.03 -5.95
C ARG A 117 -18.03 -3.44 -5.67
N LEU A 118 -17.66 -3.68 -4.43
CA LEU A 118 -17.19 -4.99 -3.99
C LEU A 118 -18.37 -5.83 -3.51
N THR A 119 -18.25 -7.15 -3.69
CA THR A 119 -19.18 -8.13 -3.15
C THR A 119 -18.45 -8.98 -2.12
N THR A 120 -18.89 -8.91 -0.88
CA THR A 120 -18.32 -9.72 0.20
C THR A 120 -19.01 -11.08 0.23
N SER A 121 -18.21 -12.15 0.25
CA SER A 121 -18.68 -13.51 0.48
C SER A 121 -17.99 -14.09 1.70
N VAL A 122 -18.77 -14.74 2.57
CA VAL A 122 -18.28 -15.32 3.82
C VAL A 122 -18.32 -16.84 3.69
N HIS A 123 -17.15 -17.46 3.62
CA HIS A 123 -17.03 -18.91 3.54
C HIS A 123 -17.19 -19.60 4.91
N ASP A 124 -16.58 -19.04 5.97
CA ASP A 124 -16.80 -19.50 7.36
C ASP A 124 -17.24 -18.33 8.26
N PRO A 125 -18.54 -18.25 8.61
CA PRO A 125 -19.08 -17.20 9.49
C PRO A 125 -18.45 -17.16 10.88
N ARG A 126 -17.82 -18.24 11.34
CA ARG A 126 -17.15 -18.31 12.64
C ARG A 126 -15.78 -17.61 12.65
N SER A 127 -15.26 -17.32 11.46
CA SER A 127 -13.93 -16.75 11.23
C SER A 127 -13.98 -15.29 10.79
N VAL A 128 -15.17 -14.67 10.75
CA VAL A 128 -15.33 -13.26 10.41
C VAL A 128 -14.88 -12.41 11.59
N ALA A 129 -13.87 -11.57 11.37
CA ALA A 129 -13.51 -10.55 12.34
C ALA A 129 -14.70 -9.61 12.56
N SER A 130 -15.15 -9.47 13.81
CA SER A 130 -16.33 -8.66 14.16
C SER A 130 -16.12 -7.15 14.04
N SER A 131 -14.91 -6.71 13.67
CA SER A 131 -14.50 -5.31 13.55
C SER A 131 -13.14 -5.25 12.86
N GLY A 132 -12.95 -4.29 11.96
CA GLY A 132 -11.66 -4.04 11.33
C GLY A 132 -11.80 -3.19 10.07
N TYR A 133 -10.67 -2.67 9.62
CA TYR A 133 -10.56 -2.01 8.33
C TYR A 133 -9.47 -2.71 7.52
N LEU A 134 -9.70 -2.87 6.22
CA LEU A 134 -8.71 -3.36 5.27
C LEU A 134 -8.29 -2.20 4.36
N VAL A 135 -6.99 -1.91 4.34
CA VAL A 135 -6.41 -1.04 3.30
C VAL A 135 -5.98 -1.92 2.15
N THR A 136 -6.42 -1.60 0.94
CA THR A 136 -6.01 -2.32 -0.27
C THR A 136 -6.04 -1.41 -1.49
N THR A 137 -5.55 -1.92 -2.61
CA THR A 137 -5.55 -1.24 -3.90
C THR A 137 -6.45 -1.98 -4.88
N LEU A 138 -7.13 -1.21 -5.73
CA LEU A 138 -7.89 -1.72 -6.87
C LEU A 138 -7.17 -1.26 -8.12
N ILE A 139 -6.72 -2.22 -8.93
CA ILE A 139 -5.93 -1.94 -10.13
C ILE A 139 -6.83 -2.10 -11.34
N GLU A 140 -6.84 -1.08 -12.21
CA GLU A 140 -7.62 -1.05 -13.43
C GLU A 140 -6.71 -0.71 -14.63
N ALA A 141 -7.19 -0.90 -15.86
CA ALA A 141 -6.36 -0.67 -17.05
C ALA A 141 -5.94 0.80 -17.23
N ASP A 142 -6.81 1.73 -16.84
CA ASP A 142 -6.64 3.17 -17.06
C ASP A 142 -6.45 3.97 -15.75
N GLY A 143 -6.09 3.29 -14.65
CA GLY A 143 -5.92 3.90 -13.34
C GLY A 143 -6.08 2.90 -12.20
N GLY A 144 -6.45 3.40 -11.04
CA GLY A 144 -6.72 2.57 -9.88
C GLY A 144 -7.25 3.37 -8.70
N TRP A 145 -7.50 2.64 -7.63
CA TRP A 145 -7.98 3.18 -6.38
C TRP A 145 -7.12 2.66 -5.25
N VAL A 146 -6.91 3.51 -4.25
CA VAL A 146 -6.51 3.06 -2.92
C VAL A 146 -7.74 3.19 -2.05
N VAL A 147 -8.13 2.13 -1.36
CA VAL A 147 -9.39 2.08 -0.60
C VAL A 147 -9.16 1.59 0.81
N ILE A 148 -9.99 2.08 1.74
CA ILE A 148 -10.19 1.47 3.05
C ILE A 148 -11.58 0.87 3.05
N LEU A 149 -11.65 -0.43 3.30
CA LEU A 149 -12.88 -1.19 3.41
C LEU A 149 -13.20 -1.46 4.87
N ASP A 150 -14.46 -1.41 5.25
CA ASP A 150 -14.93 -1.89 6.55
C ASP A 150 -15.14 -3.41 6.55
N GLY A 151 -15.69 -3.94 7.65
CA GLY A 151 -15.95 -5.38 7.81
C GLY A 151 -17.04 -5.95 6.90
N ASP A 152 -17.89 -5.11 6.33
CA ASP A 152 -18.92 -5.50 5.35
C ASP A 152 -18.37 -5.44 3.91
N GLY A 153 -17.16 -4.90 3.74
CA GLY A 153 -16.50 -4.69 2.45
C GLY A 153 -16.89 -3.40 1.75
N ASP A 154 -17.57 -2.48 2.47
CA ASP A 154 -17.93 -1.16 1.96
C ASP A 154 -16.72 -0.22 2.04
N ALA A 155 -16.50 0.56 0.97
CA ALA A 155 -15.43 1.54 0.93
C ALA A 155 -15.81 2.78 1.77
N VAL A 156 -15.07 3.01 2.85
CA VAL A 156 -15.25 4.13 3.80
C VAL A 156 -14.25 5.26 3.58
N TRP A 157 -13.22 5.02 2.77
CA TRP A 157 -12.23 5.99 2.31
C TRP A 157 -11.69 5.54 0.96
N TRP A 158 -11.39 6.49 0.08
CA TRP A 158 -10.78 6.20 -1.21
C TRP A 158 -9.93 7.35 -1.72
N TYR A 159 -8.97 7.00 -2.58
CA TYR A 159 -8.11 7.91 -3.31
C TYR A 159 -8.00 7.44 -4.76
N ASP A 160 -8.38 8.32 -5.69
CA ASP A 160 -8.26 8.09 -7.14
C ASP A 160 -6.82 8.31 -7.59
N THR A 161 -6.30 7.39 -8.40
CA THR A 161 -4.91 7.39 -8.84
C THR A 161 -4.72 7.82 -10.30
N GLY A 162 -5.71 8.50 -10.87
CA GLY A 162 -5.57 9.23 -12.14
C GLY A 162 -6.47 8.73 -13.26
N HIS A 163 -7.70 8.32 -12.95
CA HIS A 163 -8.69 7.94 -13.99
C HIS A 163 -9.02 9.09 -14.96
N ASP A 164 -8.85 10.33 -14.54
CA ASP A 164 -9.10 11.50 -15.39
C ASP A 164 -7.91 11.86 -16.30
N GLY A 165 -6.81 11.10 -16.21
CA GLY A 165 -5.58 11.33 -16.99
C GLY A 165 -4.88 12.64 -16.64
N THR A 166 -5.26 13.30 -15.53
CA THR A 166 -4.56 14.48 -15.06
C THR A 166 -3.32 14.05 -14.29
N ILE A 167 -2.19 14.67 -14.60
CA ILE A 167 -0.97 14.45 -13.83
C ILE A 167 -1.20 15.06 -12.43
N PRO A 168 -1.12 14.25 -11.35
CA PRO A 168 -1.23 14.78 -10.00
C PRO A 168 -0.22 15.92 -9.78
N PRO A 169 -0.61 17.05 -9.15
CA PRO A 169 0.29 18.19 -8.97
C PRO A 169 1.60 17.84 -8.27
N ASP A 170 1.59 16.87 -7.36
CA ASP A 170 2.76 16.37 -6.64
C ASP A 170 3.68 15.48 -7.51
N LEU A 171 3.22 15.03 -8.68
CA LEU A 171 4.03 14.33 -9.68
C LEU A 171 4.59 15.25 -10.76
N VAL A 172 4.15 16.51 -10.83
CA VAL A 172 4.66 17.48 -11.81
C VAL A 172 6.17 17.63 -11.65
N GLY A 173 6.89 17.43 -12.76
CA GLY A 173 8.36 17.49 -12.82
C GLY A 173 9.07 16.16 -12.52
N LEU A 174 8.34 15.12 -12.12
CA LEU A 174 8.88 13.75 -11.97
C LEU A 174 8.51 12.83 -13.14
N THR A 175 7.66 13.30 -14.04
CA THR A 175 7.09 12.50 -15.13
C THR A 175 7.66 12.93 -16.48
N PRO A 176 7.93 11.99 -17.41
CA PRO A 176 8.37 12.34 -18.76
C PRO A 176 7.33 13.19 -19.52
N PRO A 177 7.78 14.03 -20.49
CA PRO A 177 6.86 14.78 -21.35
C PRO A 177 5.92 13.85 -22.13
N GLY A 178 4.62 14.16 -22.14
CA GLY A 178 3.62 13.41 -22.90
C GLY A 178 3.04 12.19 -22.18
N TRP A 179 3.44 11.94 -20.92
CA TRP A 179 2.81 10.93 -20.09
C TRP A 179 1.36 11.31 -19.74
N GLY A 180 0.46 10.34 -19.79
CA GLY A 180 -0.99 10.53 -19.70
C GLY A 180 -1.57 10.58 -18.28
N GLY A 181 -0.75 10.62 -17.23
CA GLY A 181 -1.22 10.78 -15.84
C GLY A 181 -1.72 9.50 -15.16
N HIS A 182 -1.87 8.39 -15.88
CA HIS A 182 -2.41 7.14 -15.34
C HIS A 182 -1.39 6.43 -14.44
N THR A 183 -1.65 6.36 -13.13
CA THR A 183 -0.83 5.60 -12.19
C THR A 183 -1.55 4.37 -11.65
N LEU A 184 -0.80 3.29 -11.45
CA LEU A 184 -1.29 2.06 -10.81
C LEU A 184 -0.81 1.99 -9.36
N PRO A 185 -1.73 1.90 -8.39
CA PRO A 185 -1.40 1.64 -6.99
C PRO A 185 -1.21 0.12 -6.80
N VAL A 186 0.02 -0.35 -6.63
CA VAL A 186 0.26 -1.80 -6.57
C VAL A 186 0.28 -2.34 -5.15
N THR A 187 0.91 -1.62 -4.22
CA THR A 187 0.98 -2.01 -2.82
C THR A 187 0.60 -0.82 -1.95
N SER A 188 -0.13 -1.09 -0.85
CA SER A 188 -0.51 -0.07 0.13
C SER A 188 -0.33 -0.57 1.55
N ARG A 189 -0.02 0.34 2.47
CA ARG A 189 0.14 0.07 3.91
C ARG A 189 -0.41 1.24 4.71
N TYR A 190 -1.02 0.95 5.86
CA TYR A 190 -1.41 1.99 6.82
C TYR A 190 -0.24 2.30 7.76
N ASP A 191 0.14 3.57 7.87
CA ASP A 191 1.06 4.06 8.89
C ASP A 191 0.27 4.66 10.05
N ALA A 192 0.25 3.95 11.17
CA ALA A 192 -0.43 4.37 12.39
C ALA A 192 0.22 5.57 13.07
N ALA A 193 1.53 5.82 12.87
CA ALA A 193 2.24 6.90 13.53
C ALA A 193 1.84 8.28 12.97
N THR A 194 1.58 8.34 11.66
CA THR A 194 1.19 9.59 10.98
C THR A 194 -0.25 9.59 10.49
N HIS A 195 -1.01 8.52 10.75
CA HIS A 195 -2.37 8.33 10.22
C HIS A 195 -2.42 8.55 8.70
N SER A 196 -1.55 7.85 7.97
CA SER A 196 -1.41 8.00 6.51
C SER A 196 -1.45 6.66 5.81
N ILE A 197 -1.82 6.67 4.54
CA ILE A 197 -1.65 5.53 3.64
C ILE A 197 -0.36 5.71 2.86
N LEU A 198 0.49 4.69 2.92
CA LEU A 198 1.72 4.58 2.15
C LEU A 198 1.43 3.74 0.93
N VAL A 199 1.82 4.20 -0.25
CA VAL A 199 1.46 3.53 -1.51
C VAL A 199 2.61 3.61 -2.50
N ALA A 200 2.89 2.52 -3.20
CA ALA A 200 3.74 2.56 -4.39
C ALA A 200 2.89 2.68 -5.66
N PHE A 201 3.32 3.59 -6.51
CA PHE A 201 2.68 3.97 -7.76
C PHE A 201 3.62 3.74 -8.92
N TYR A 202 3.09 3.19 -10.02
CA TYR A 202 3.84 2.95 -11.25
C TYR A 202 3.05 3.42 -12.48
N ASP A 203 3.67 3.36 -13.66
CA ASP A 203 3.03 3.70 -14.92
C ASP A 203 1.90 2.73 -15.26
N GLY A 204 0.70 3.23 -15.53
CA GLY A 204 -0.43 2.44 -16.02
C GLY A 204 -0.13 1.66 -17.29
N ALA A 205 0.63 2.27 -18.20
CA ALA A 205 1.00 1.64 -19.45
C ALA A 205 2.21 0.69 -19.32
N GLN A 206 2.91 0.70 -18.17
CA GLN A 206 4.16 -0.05 -17.94
C GLN A 206 5.24 0.23 -19.01
N GLN A 207 5.32 1.48 -19.49
CA GLN A 207 6.24 1.90 -20.56
C GLN A 207 7.29 2.88 -20.06
N LEU A 208 6.92 3.71 -19.10
CA LEU A 208 7.76 4.77 -18.56
C LEU A 208 8.07 4.53 -17.10
N ASP A 209 9.28 4.85 -16.69
CA ASP A 209 9.60 4.87 -15.27
C ASP A 209 9.11 6.17 -14.61
N VAL A 210 7.94 6.08 -13.98
CA VAL A 210 7.34 7.12 -13.11
C VAL A 210 7.14 6.61 -11.69
N ALA A 211 7.85 5.54 -11.32
CA ALA A 211 7.68 4.84 -10.06
C ALA A 211 7.87 5.77 -8.84
N THR A 212 6.88 5.82 -7.95
CA THR A 212 6.94 6.65 -6.74
C THR A 212 6.39 5.94 -5.53
N PHE A 213 6.96 6.24 -4.37
CA PHE A 213 6.32 6.02 -3.09
C PHE A 213 5.63 7.32 -2.66
N ARG A 214 4.40 7.24 -2.17
CA ARG A 214 3.64 8.40 -1.69
C ARG A 214 3.07 8.12 -0.30
N ARG A 215 3.23 9.08 0.60
CA ARG A 215 2.50 9.17 1.86
C ARG A 215 1.32 10.10 1.68
N ILE A 216 0.12 9.54 1.86
CA ILE A 216 -1.15 10.24 1.72
C ILE A 216 -1.82 10.28 3.09
N PRO A 217 -1.86 11.43 3.79
CA PRO A 217 -2.62 11.55 5.03
C PRO A 217 -4.09 11.16 4.84
N LEU A 218 -4.68 10.48 5.82
CA LEU A 218 -6.11 10.10 5.76
C LEU A 218 -7.02 11.33 5.67
N ASP A 219 -6.57 12.44 6.23
CA ASP A 219 -7.24 13.72 6.28
C ASP A 219 -6.71 14.73 5.24
N ALA A 220 -5.98 14.27 4.23
CA ALA A 220 -5.37 15.14 3.23
C ALA A 220 -6.40 16.07 2.59
N MET A 221 -6.16 17.37 2.66
CA MET A 221 -7.05 18.40 2.10
C MET A 221 -6.65 18.84 0.69
N SER A 222 -5.35 18.80 0.39
CA SER A 222 -4.77 19.24 -0.88
C SER A 222 -3.53 18.40 -1.28
N PRO A 223 -3.13 18.42 -2.57
CA PRO A 223 -1.95 17.69 -3.05
C PRO A 223 -0.64 18.07 -2.35
N ASP A 224 -0.53 19.29 -1.81
CA ASP A 224 0.69 19.76 -1.14
C ASP A 224 0.94 19.06 0.20
N GLU A 225 -0.06 18.37 0.75
CA GLU A 225 0.06 17.54 1.97
C GLU A 225 0.60 16.12 1.68
N ILE A 226 0.69 15.73 0.41
CA ILE A 226 1.24 14.43 0.00
C ILE A 226 2.76 14.52 -0.07
N VAL A 227 3.45 13.57 0.59
CA VAL A 227 4.90 13.44 0.46
C VAL A 227 5.23 12.41 -0.61
N THR A 228 5.87 12.85 -1.68
CA THR A 228 6.24 12.02 -2.82
C THR A 228 7.73 11.76 -2.87
N THR A 229 8.10 10.49 -2.93
CA THR A 229 9.47 9.98 -3.04
C THR A 229 9.64 9.29 -4.39
N ARG A 230 10.70 9.61 -5.14
CA ARG A 230 11.01 8.92 -6.39
C ARG A 230 11.69 7.59 -6.09
N THR A 231 11.10 6.51 -6.57
CA THR A 231 11.61 5.14 -6.43
C THR A 231 11.98 4.63 -7.81
N GLU A 232 13.08 5.11 -8.38
CA GLU A 232 13.50 4.83 -9.76
C GLU A 232 13.52 3.33 -10.05
N LEU A 233 13.00 2.96 -11.22
CA LEU A 233 12.79 1.59 -11.69
C LEU A 233 12.01 0.70 -10.72
N GLY A 234 11.28 1.30 -9.77
CA GLY A 234 10.52 0.57 -8.78
C GLY A 234 9.38 -0.24 -9.37
N HIS A 235 9.12 -1.41 -8.79
CA HIS A 235 7.97 -2.26 -9.11
C HIS A 235 7.52 -3.05 -7.87
N HIS A 236 6.27 -3.48 -7.88
CA HIS A 236 5.63 -4.34 -6.89
C HIS A 236 5.56 -3.85 -5.44
N ASP A 237 6.67 -3.73 -4.71
CA ASP A 237 6.63 -3.60 -3.25
C ASP A 237 7.66 -2.63 -2.65
N PHE A 238 7.36 -2.18 -1.43
CA PHE A 238 8.21 -1.28 -0.64
C PHE A 238 8.16 -1.63 0.86
N VAL A 239 9.17 -1.17 1.58
CA VAL A 239 9.22 -1.12 3.05
C VAL A 239 9.51 0.31 3.48
N TYR A 240 8.84 0.79 4.53
CA TYR A 240 9.13 2.07 5.16
C TYR A 240 9.75 1.88 6.55
N HIS A 241 10.94 2.42 6.75
CA HIS A 241 11.64 2.46 8.04
C HIS A 241 11.27 3.73 8.78
N ALA A 242 10.21 3.68 9.58
CA ALA A 242 9.66 4.85 10.26
C ALA A 242 10.67 5.57 11.16
N ASP A 243 11.55 4.83 11.84
CA ASP A 243 12.55 5.41 12.73
C ASP A 243 13.67 6.16 12.00
N GLU A 244 13.89 5.85 10.72
CA GLU A 244 14.94 6.43 9.88
C GLU A 244 14.39 7.40 8.83
N GLY A 245 13.09 7.37 8.55
CA GLY A 245 12.48 8.08 7.42
C GLY A 245 12.98 7.57 6.07
N VAL A 246 13.32 6.27 5.98
CA VAL A 246 13.87 5.64 4.78
C VAL A 246 12.80 4.80 4.09
N VAL A 247 12.71 4.93 2.77
CA VAL A 247 11.91 4.06 1.90
C VAL A 247 12.87 3.08 1.22
N ALA A 248 12.60 1.80 1.37
CA ALA A 248 13.22 0.73 0.60
C ALA A 248 12.23 0.17 -0.44
N TRP A 249 12.68 -0.16 -1.64
CA TRP A 249 11.81 -0.70 -2.68
C TRP A 249 12.52 -1.74 -3.55
N LEU A 250 11.72 -2.60 -4.20
CA LEU A 250 12.18 -3.46 -5.28
C LEU A 250 12.31 -2.65 -6.56
N ALA A 251 13.49 -2.71 -7.18
CA ALA A 251 13.78 -2.00 -8.41
C ALA A 251 14.33 -2.96 -9.47
N TYR A 252 13.97 -2.73 -10.73
CA TYR A 252 14.59 -3.43 -11.84
C TYR A 252 16.08 -3.09 -11.92
N GLN A 253 16.91 -4.11 -12.08
CA GLN A 253 18.31 -4.01 -12.49
C GLN A 253 18.45 -4.72 -13.84
N VAL A 254 18.86 -3.98 -14.87
CA VAL A 254 18.86 -4.49 -16.25
C VAL A 254 20.29 -4.68 -16.75
N GLU A 255 20.59 -5.89 -17.21
CA GLU A 255 21.84 -6.24 -17.88
C GLU A 255 21.60 -6.70 -19.32
N ARG A 256 22.66 -6.67 -20.14
CA ARG A 256 22.62 -7.22 -21.50
C ARG A 256 23.30 -8.58 -21.54
N ILE A 257 22.52 -9.63 -21.79
CA ILE A 257 22.96 -11.01 -21.85
C ILE A 257 22.65 -11.53 -23.25
N GLU A 258 23.67 -12.00 -23.96
CA GLU A 258 23.58 -12.54 -25.33
C GLU A 258 22.86 -11.62 -26.35
N GLY A 259 22.82 -10.31 -26.09
CA GLY A 259 22.20 -9.30 -26.95
C GLY A 259 20.80 -8.86 -26.54
N GLU A 260 20.16 -9.55 -25.60
CA GLU A 260 18.86 -9.21 -25.01
C GLU A 260 19.04 -8.45 -23.69
N ARG A 261 18.08 -7.61 -23.31
CA ARG A 261 18.02 -6.98 -21.98
C ARG A 261 17.28 -7.94 -21.05
N TRP A 262 17.95 -8.29 -19.97
CA TRP A 262 17.40 -9.12 -18.91
C TRP A 262 17.26 -8.25 -17.67
N ALA A 263 16.08 -8.29 -17.07
CA ALA A 263 15.84 -7.68 -15.77
C ALA A 263 16.01 -8.75 -14.69
N ALA A 264 16.79 -8.40 -13.68
CA ALA A 264 16.67 -8.94 -12.34
C ALA A 264 16.21 -7.82 -11.39
N ASP A 265 16.25 -8.06 -10.09
CA ASP A 265 15.81 -7.08 -9.10
C ASP A 265 16.92 -6.70 -8.11
N ALA A 266 16.76 -5.50 -7.56
CA ALA A 266 17.59 -4.97 -6.49
C ALA A 266 16.71 -4.39 -5.37
N VAL A 267 17.28 -4.31 -4.17
CA VAL A 267 16.72 -3.54 -3.06
C VAL A 267 17.47 -2.22 -2.99
N LEU A 268 16.75 -1.12 -3.23
CA LEU A 268 17.27 0.24 -3.15
C LEU A 268 16.65 0.98 -1.97
N GLU A 269 17.38 1.96 -1.42
CA GLU A 269 16.95 2.80 -0.31
C GLU A 269 17.15 4.28 -0.60
N THR A 270 16.24 5.10 -0.09
CA THR A 270 16.37 6.57 -0.08
C THR A 270 15.57 7.20 1.05
N LEU A 271 15.84 8.47 1.36
CA LEU A 271 15.05 9.22 2.32
C LEU A 271 13.69 9.59 1.73
N GLU A 272 12.65 9.51 2.55
CA GLU A 272 11.32 9.99 2.20
C GLU A 272 11.36 11.46 1.76
N GLY A 273 10.66 11.76 0.66
CA GLY A 273 10.65 13.07 0.01
C GLY A 273 11.84 13.31 -0.92
N ASN A 274 12.77 12.36 -1.09
CA ASN A 274 13.77 12.47 -2.14
C ASN A 274 13.12 12.36 -3.52
N ARG A 275 13.29 13.41 -4.33
CA ARG A 275 12.73 13.53 -5.69
C ARG A 275 13.81 13.50 -6.78
N SER A 276 15.05 13.20 -6.41
CA SER A 276 16.20 13.19 -7.33
C SER A 276 16.82 11.80 -7.45
N ALA A 277 17.51 11.54 -8.55
CA ALA A 277 18.30 10.30 -8.71
C ALA A 277 19.50 10.22 -7.74
N GLY A 278 19.93 11.36 -7.17
CA GLY A 278 20.97 11.38 -6.13
C GLY A 278 20.38 11.01 -4.77
N GLY A 279 21.20 10.43 -3.87
CA GLY A 279 20.75 10.04 -2.53
C GLY A 279 20.01 8.70 -2.49
N VAL A 280 20.13 7.91 -3.55
CA VAL A 280 19.71 6.50 -3.60
C VAL A 280 20.92 5.61 -3.28
N SER A 281 20.71 4.60 -2.43
CA SER A 281 21.71 3.58 -2.10
C SER A 281 21.21 2.21 -2.53
N ALA A 282 22.05 1.46 -3.25
CA ALA A 282 21.78 0.05 -3.50
C ALA A 282 22.20 -0.76 -2.27
N VAL A 283 21.27 -1.51 -1.70
CA VAL A 283 21.53 -2.40 -0.55
C VAL A 283 22.00 -3.75 -1.05
N TRP A 284 21.30 -4.31 -2.02
CA TRP A 284 21.54 -5.66 -2.53
C TRP A 284 20.96 -5.79 -3.94
N SER A 285 21.52 -6.69 -4.73
CA SER A 285 20.96 -7.04 -6.03
C SER A 285 21.23 -8.51 -6.39
N TRP A 286 20.34 -9.09 -7.19
CA TRP A 286 20.53 -10.44 -7.72
C TRP A 286 21.83 -10.55 -8.54
N HIS A 287 22.14 -9.56 -9.38
CA HIS A 287 23.33 -9.65 -10.23
C HIS A 287 24.65 -9.54 -9.46
N ASP A 288 24.71 -8.72 -8.40
CA ASP A 288 25.97 -8.45 -7.70
C ASP A 288 26.32 -9.52 -6.66
N ASP A 289 25.31 -10.21 -6.13
CA ASP A 289 25.46 -11.05 -4.94
C ASP A 289 25.04 -12.51 -5.14
N PHE A 290 24.34 -12.83 -6.23
CA PHE A 290 23.93 -14.19 -6.54
C PHE A 290 24.90 -14.88 -7.50
N GLU A 291 25.58 -15.94 -7.04
CA GLU A 291 26.66 -16.60 -7.79
C GLU A 291 26.19 -17.55 -8.91
N ALA A 292 24.93 -17.43 -9.36
CA ALA A 292 24.38 -18.23 -10.44
C ALA A 292 24.16 -17.41 -11.71
N ASP A 293 24.46 -18.00 -12.87
CA ASP A 293 24.09 -17.41 -14.15
C ASP A 293 22.55 -17.32 -14.25
N PRO A 294 22.01 -16.26 -14.88
CA PRO A 294 20.57 -16.15 -15.11
C PRO A 294 20.01 -17.35 -15.86
N ILE A 295 18.90 -17.89 -15.33
CA ILE A 295 18.21 -19.05 -15.90
C ILE A 295 16.81 -18.70 -16.35
N LEU A 296 16.41 -19.26 -17.49
CA LEU A 296 15.01 -19.33 -17.90
C LEU A 296 14.49 -20.73 -17.57
N SER A 297 13.92 -20.89 -16.38
CA SER A 297 13.28 -22.13 -15.96
C SER A 297 11.82 -22.20 -16.42
N ASP A 298 11.22 -21.08 -16.79
CA ASP A 298 9.80 -20.94 -17.13
C ASP A 298 9.60 -20.15 -18.44
N GLU A 299 8.64 -20.57 -19.25
CA GLU A 299 8.25 -19.89 -20.50
C GLU A 299 7.59 -18.53 -20.24
N LEU A 300 7.14 -18.28 -19.01
CA LEU A 300 6.51 -17.03 -18.56
C LEU A 300 7.49 -15.87 -18.34
N GLN A 301 8.80 -16.12 -18.42
CA GLN A 301 9.85 -15.12 -18.12
C GLN A 301 10.05 -14.06 -19.22
N ARG A 302 9.02 -13.80 -20.04
CA ARG A 302 8.94 -12.57 -20.84
C ARG A 302 8.54 -11.41 -19.95
N SER A 303 9.21 -10.28 -20.12
CA SER A 303 8.96 -9.11 -19.29
C SER A 303 7.56 -8.56 -19.46
N PHE A 304 6.94 -8.15 -18.35
CA PHE A 304 5.69 -7.39 -18.36
C PHE A 304 5.90 -5.95 -18.85
N SER A 305 7.13 -5.43 -18.73
CA SER A 305 7.58 -4.13 -19.21
C SER A 305 8.67 -4.29 -20.30
N PRO A 306 8.30 -4.68 -21.54
CA PRO A 306 9.26 -5.01 -22.60
C PRO A 306 10.18 -3.85 -23.02
N ASP A 307 9.74 -2.61 -22.78
CA ASP A 307 10.55 -1.42 -23.01
C ASP A 307 11.71 -1.30 -22.01
N ILE A 308 11.54 -1.82 -20.78
CA ILE A 308 12.60 -1.90 -19.76
C ILE A 308 13.54 -3.06 -20.08
N ALA A 309 13.02 -4.29 -20.14
CA ALA A 309 13.79 -5.50 -20.42
C ALA A 309 12.97 -6.46 -21.30
N GLU A 310 13.60 -7.27 -22.14
CA GLU A 310 12.90 -8.29 -22.94
C GLU A 310 12.52 -9.53 -22.12
N LEU A 311 13.39 -9.91 -21.18
CA LEU A 311 13.24 -11.07 -20.31
C LEU A 311 13.42 -10.66 -18.85
N GLU A 312 12.80 -11.43 -17.96
CA GLU A 312 12.87 -11.23 -16.52
C GLU A 312 13.35 -12.52 -15.85
N TRP A 313 14.50 -12.44 -15.19
CA TRP A 313 15.10 -13.60 -14.52
C TRP A 313 14.38 -13.89 -13.20
N THR A 314 14.21 -12.88 -12.35
CA THR A 314 13.79 -13.07 -10.96
C THR A 314 12.36 -12.62 -10.70
N HIS A 315 11.93 -11.48 -11.25
CA HIS A 315 10.59 -10.91 -11.03
C HIS A 315 10.20 -10.92 -9.54
N SER A 316 11.00 -10.25 -8.73
CA SER A 316 10.76 -10.12 -7.31
C SER A 316 9.52 -9.29 -7.09
N ASN A 317 8.60 -9.79 -6.29
CA ASN A 317 7.25 -9.22 -6.17
C ASN A 317 6.85 -8.91 -4.72
N SER A 318 7.71 -9.24 -3.75
CA SER A 318 7.42 -9.05 -2.34
C SER A 318 8.69 -8.65 -1.59
N LEU A 319 8.60 -7.62 -0.75
CA LEU A 319 9.70 -7.12 0.07
C LEU A 319 9.25 -6.96 1.52
N MET A 320 9.91 -7.68 2.42
CA MET A 320 9.65 -7.60 3.86
C MET A 320 10.93 -7.23 4.60
N TYR A 321 10.78 -6.64 5.78
CA TYR A 321 11.89 -6.26 6.64
C TYR A 321 11.66 -6.73 8.07
N GLU A 322 12.69 -7.32 8.67
CA GLU A 322 12.71 -7.65 10.09
C GLU A 322 13.68 -6.71 10.84
N PRO A 323 13.15 -5.84 11.73
CA PRO A 323 13.93 -4.75 12.31
C PRO A 323 14.95 -5.19 13.37
N ILE A 324 14.78 -6.35 14.03
CA ILE A 324 15.68 -6.79 15.09
C ILE A 324 17.00 -7.33 14.50
N SER A 325 16.95 -8.16 13.45
CA SER A 325 18.14 -8.60 12.73
C SER A 325 18.61 -7.62 11.68
N GLY A 326 17.79 -6.65 11.30
CA GLY A 326 18.09 -5.73 10.20
C GLY A 326 18.18 -6.48 8.87
N SER A 327 17.24 -7.37 8.60
CA SER A 327 17.26 -8.20 7.40
C SER A 327 16.09 -7.91 6.48
N TYR A 328 16.36 -7.87 5.18
CA TYR A 328 15.33 -7.92 4.15
C TYR A 328 15.02 -9.36 3.77
N PHE A 329 13.77 -9.58 3.37
CA PHE A 329 13.31 -10.83 2.79
C PHE A 329 12.65 -10.51 1.44
N VAL A 330 13.19 -11.08 0.38
CA VAL A 330 12.77 -10.80 -1.01
C VAL A 330 12.22 -12.08 -1.62
N MET A 331 10.96 -12.05 -2.06
CA MET A 331 10.37 -13.17 -2.79
C MET A 331 10.51 -12.95 -4.29
N SER A 332 11.10 -13.94 -4.96
CA SER A 332 11.17 -14.03 -6.41
C SER A 332 10.04 -14.92 -6.93
N LYS A 333 9.18 -14.33 -7.77
CA LYS A 333 8.08 -15.06 -8.42
C LYS A 333 8.61 -16.14 -9.37
N PHE A 334 9.61 -15.79 -10.19
CA PHE A 334 10.08 -16.69 -11.26
C PHE A 334 11.07 -17.75 -10.80
N LEU A 335 11.74 -17.54 -9.66
CA LEU A 335 12.62 -18.56 -9.08
C LEU A 335 11.95 -19.38 -7.98
N ASP A 336 10.70 -19.07 -7.62
CA ASP A 336 9.96 -19.74 -6.55
C ASP A 336 10.74 -19.80 -5.23
N CYS A 337 11.41 -18.70 -4.89
CA CYS A 337 12.28 -18.63 -3.73
C CYS A 337 12.12 -17.34 -2.92
N LEU A 338 12.47 -17.46 -1.64
CA LEU A 338 12.61 -16.38 -0.68
C LEU A 338 14.08 -16.22 -0.32
N VAL A 339 14.62 -15.02 -0.48
CA VAL A 339 16.01 -14.69 -0.14
C VAL A 339 16.03 -13.83 1.11
N LYS A 340 16.83 -14.21 2.11
CA LYS A 340 17.14 -13.35 3.24
C LYS A 340 18.42 -12.57 2.95
N ILE A 341 18.41 -11.28 3.21
CA ILE A 341 19.52 -10.35 2.96
C ILE A 341 19.85 -9.62 4.25
N ASP A 342 21.13 -9.55 4.61
CA ASP A 342 21.61 -8.70 5.69
C ASP A 342 21.77 -7.26 5.18
N ARG A 343 20.95 -6.32 5.69
CA ARG A 343 20.92 -4.93 5.22
C ARG A 343 22.25 -4.21 5.45
N ALA A 344 22.94 -4.51 6.54
CA ALA A 344 24.16 -3.80 6.92
C ALA A 344 25.35 -4.14 6.02
N THR A 345 25.44 -5.39 5.56
CA THR A 345 26.52 -5.90 4.70
C THR A 345 26.15 -5.93 3.23
N GLY A 346 24.85 -5.89 2.89
CA GLY A 346 24.38 -6.01 1.52
C GLY A 346 24.59 -7.40 0.94
N ARG A 347 24.58 -8.44 1.77
CA ARG A 347 24.85 -9.84 1.39
C ARG A 347 23.62 -10.72 1.63
N GLY A 348 23.35 -11.62 0.71
CA GLY A 348 22.44 -12.73 0.85
C GLY A 348 22.94 -13.68 1.93
N VAL A 349 22.02 -14.10 2.80
CA VAL A 349 22.28 -14.98 3.92
C VAL A 349 21.94 -16.42 3.56
N TRP A 350 20.78 -16.63 2.93
CA TRP A 350 20.31 -17.91 2.43
C TRP A 350 19.20 -17.73 1.41
N VAL A 351 18.91 -18.80 0.65
CA VAL A 351 17.77 -18.93 -0.25
C VAL A 351 16.88 -20.11 0.16
N LEU A 352 15.59 -19.86 0.29
CA LEU A 352 14.58 -20.86 0.65
C LEU A 352 13.62 -21.04 -0.53
N GLY A 353 13.45 -22.28 -0.99
CA GLY A 353 12.63 -22.60 -2.15
C GLY A 353 13.38 -22.53 -3.47
N GLY A 354 12.74 -23.01 -4.53
CA GLY A 354 13.29 -23.00 -5.88
C GLY A 354 14.53 -23.87 -6.09
N ALA A 355 15.12 -23.74 -7.28
CA ALA A 355 16.28 -24.53 -7.72
C ALA A 355 17.57 -24.25 -6.92
N PHE A 356 17.61 -23.15 -6.17
CA PHE A 356 18.79 -22.68 -5.44
C PHE A 356 18.62 -22.79 -3.92
N SER A 357 17.68 -23.59 -3.44
CA SER A 357 17.39 -23.62 -2.01
C SER A 357 18.53 -24.21 -1.16
N ASP A 358 18.83 -23.54 -0.06
CA ASP A 358 19.64 -24.03 1.06
C ASP A 358 18.83 -24.92 2.04
N PHE A 359 17.53 -25.09 1.77
CA PHE A 359 16.58 -25.74 2.68
C PHE A 359 16.07 -27.07 2.13
N THR A 360 15.72 -27.95 3.07
CA THR A 360 15.04 -29.23 2.82
C THR A 360 13.69 -29.26 3.52
N LEU A 361 12.87 -30.25 3.19
CA LEU A 361 11.74 -30.60 4.05
C LEU A 361 12.26 -31.20 5.37
N PRO A 362 11.46 -31.23 6.47
CA PRO A 362 11.89 -31.86 7.71
C PRO A 362 12.25 -33.36 7.58
N SER A 363 11.77 -34.03 6.52
CA SER A 363 12.16 -35.40 6.15
C SER A 363 13.58 -35.53 5.60
N GLY A 364 14.21 -34.41 5.20
CA GLY A 364 15.47 -34.35 4.46
C GLY A 364 15.30 -34.42 2.93
N ASP A 365 14.07 -34.52 2.44
CA ASP A 365 13.79 -34.47 0.99
C ASP A 365 14.01 -33.06 0.44
N PRO A 366 14.45 -32.91 -0.83
CA PRO A 366 14.62 -31.60 -1.44
C PRO A 366 13.27 -30.87 -1.56
N VAL A 367 13.29 -29.55 -1.38
CA VAL A 367 12.09 -28.71 -1.57
C VAL A 367 11.71 -28.53 -3.04
N TRP A 368 12.67 -28.75 -3.94
CA TRP A 368 12.52 -28.57 -5.38
C TRP A 368 13.30 -29.64 -6.14
N SER A 369 12.66 -30.26 -7.13
CA SER A 369 13.27 -31.22 -8.06
C SER A 369 12.99 -30.90 -9.54
N GLY A 370 12.18 -29.87 -9.80
CA GLY A 370 11.86 -29.39 -11.13
C GLY A 370 10.75 -28.34 -11.08
N LEU A 371 10.53 -27.63 -12.19
CA LEU A 371 9.53 -26.56 -12.28
C LEU A 371 8.12 -26.98 -11.81
N ARG A 372 7.70 -28.19 -12.20
CA ARG A 372 6.41 -28.81 -11.82
C ARG A 372 6.53 -29.84 -10.69
N ASP A 373 7.65 -29.83 -9.98
CA ASP A 373 7.98 -30.73 -8.87
C ASP A 373 8.62 -29.93 -7.73
N SER A 374 7.79 -29.06 -7.14
CA SER A 374 8.10 -28.24 -5.96
C SER A 374 7.18 -28.64 -4.81
N ALA A 375 7.74 -28.84 -3.63
CA ALA A 375 6.99 -29.19 -2.43
C ALA A 375 6.34 -27.98 -1.75
N LEU A 376 6.72 -26.76 -2.15
CA LEU A 376 6.32 -25.52 -1.52
C LEU A 376 5.24 -24.81 -2.35
N TRP A 377 5.56 -23.63 -2.90
CA TRP A 377 4.67 -22.80 -3.69
C TRP A 377 5.07 -22.75 -5.16
N SER A 378 4.23 -22.09 -5.97
CA SER A 378 4.52 -21.77 -7.36
C SER A 378 3.98 -20.39 -7.74
N HIS A 379 4.88 -19.51 -8.17
CA HIS A 379 4.72 -18.11 -8.55
C HIS A 379 4.04 -17.23 -7.49
N ALA A 380 4.35 -17.46 -6.22
CA ALA A 380 3.63 -16.87 -5.10
C ALA A 380 3.90 -15.37 -4.86
N HIS A 381 3.01 -14.75 -4.07
CA HIS A 381 3.15 -13.40 -3.51
C HIS A 381 3.10 -13.48 -1.98
N MET A 382 3.97 -12.72 -1.32
CA MET A 382 4.08 -12.71 0.14
C MET A 382 3.80 -11.31 0.68
N SER A 383 3.01 -11.26 1.75
CA SER A 383 2.70 -9.99 2.39
C SER A 383 2.98 -9.98 3.88
N GLU A 384 3.27 -11.13 4.48
CA GLU A 384 3.38 -11.29 5.91
C GLU A 384 4.48 -12.29 6.27
N LEU A 385 5.33 -11.89 7.24
CA LEU A 385 6.50 -12.63 7.73
C LEU A 385 6.59 -12.41 9.25
N TRP A 386 6.93 -13.45 9.99
CA TRP A 386 7.37 -13.36 11.38
C TRP A 386 8.68 -14.12 11.53
N TYR A 387 9.63 -13.53 12.25
CA TYR A 387 10.95 -14.12 12.42
C TYR A 387 11.47 -13.81 13.83
N ASP A 388 11.96 -14.84 14.50
CA ASP A 388 12.65 -14.74 15.78
C ASP A 388 14.17 -14.87 15.51
N PRO A 389 14.91 -13.75 15.45
CA PRO A 389 16.34 -13.78 15.20
C PRO A 389 17.14 -14.47 16.29
N ALA A 390 16.62 -14.57 17.52
CA ALA A 390 17.32 -15.29 18.58
C ALA A 390 17.27 -16.81 18.36
N GLN A 391 16.26 -17.31 17.66
CA GLN A 391 16.12 -18.72 17.32
C GLN A 391 16.59 -19.05 15.89
N GLY A 392 16.72 -18.03 15.03
CA GLY A 392 16.95 -18.28 13.61
C GLY A 392 15.78 -19.04 13.00
N ALA A 393 14.56 -18.76 13.44
CA ALA A 393 13.36 -19.47 13.02
C ALA A 393 12.22 -18.49 12.81
N GLY A 394 11.35 -18.81 11.87
CA GLY A 394 10.26 -17.93 11.50
C GLY A 394 9.21 -18.63 10.67
N GLY A 395 8.33 -17.83 10.09
CA GLY A 395 7.34 -18.29 9.16
C GLY A 395 6.76 -17.13 8.38
N PHE A 396 6.02 -17.47 7.35
CA PHE A 396 5.42 -16.51 6.44
C PHE A 396 4.18 -17.13 5.83
N VAL A 397 3.31 -16.27 5.30
CA VAL A 397 2.15 -16.70 4.55
C VAL A 397 2.19 -16.09 3.16
N VAL A 398 1.81 -16.88 2.17
CA VAL A 398 1.79 -16.49 0.76
C VAL A 398 0.43 -16.74 0.15
N PHE A 399 0.09 -15.89 -0.81
CA PHE A 399 -0.86 -16.22 -1.85
C PHE A 399 -0.09 -17.03 -2.90
N ASP A 400 -0.31 -18.34 -2.91
CA ASP A 400 0.31 -19.29 -3.84
C ASP A 400 -0.54 -19.35 -5.11
N ASN A 401 -0.07 -18.69 -6.18
CA ASN A 401 -0.78 -18.60 -7.45
C ASN A 401 -1.00 -19.99 -8.07
N GLY A 402 -0.03 -20.89 -7.92
CA GLY A 402 -0.20 -22.30 -8.27
C GLY A 402 0.07 -22.67 -9.72
N TYR A 403 0.81 -21.83 -10.44
CA TYR A 403 1.12 -21.97 -11.86
C TYR A 403 1.66 -23.35 -12.26
N HIS A 404 2.47 -23.96 -11.40
CA HIS A 404 3.11 -25.25 -11.68
C HIS A 404 2.58 -26.40 -10.85
N HIS A 405 1.60 -26.16 -9.98
CA HIS A 405 0.93 -27.24 -9.25
C HIS A 405 0.15 -28.11 -10.23
N PRO A 406 0.13 -29.44 -10.03
CA PRO A 406 -0.64 -30.33 -10.88
C PRO A 406 -2.14 -30.11 -10.68
N SER A 407 -2.89 -30.03 -11.79
CA SER A 407 -4.35 -30.03 -11.78
C SER A 407 -4.93 -31.38 -12.24
N ALA A 408 -6.15 -31.69 -11.79
CA ALA A 408 -6.83 -32.93 -12.17
C ALA A 408 -7.15 -33.02 -13.68
N GLU A 409 -7.27 -31.87 -14.35
CA GLU A 409 -7.60 -31.78 -15.78
C GLU A 409 -6.36 -31.61 -16.67
N GLY A 410 -5.17 -31.49 -16.07
CA GLY A 410 -3.96 -31.03 -16.74
C GLY A 410 -3.93 -29.51 -16.90
N GLY A 411 -2.76 -28.89 -16.75
CA GLY A 411 -2.62 -27.42 -16.75
C GLY A 411 -2.15 -26.87 -15.40
N GLU A 412 -2.53 -25.63 -15.11
CA GLU A 412 -2.22 -24.90 -13.87
C GLU A 412 -3.10 -25.36 -12.72
N GLY A 413 -2.55 -25.38 -11.49
CA GLY A 413 -3.28 -25.75 -10.29
C GLY A 413 -4.11 -24.59 -9.73
N ALA A 414 -5.10 -24.93 -8.90
CA ALA A 414 -5.87 -23.92 -8.17
C ALA A 414 -4.97 -23.09 -7.26
N SER A 415 -5.25 -21.80 -7.16
CA SER A 415 -4.57 -20.92 -6.21
C SER A 415 -4.96 -21.28 -4.78
N ARG A 416 -4.10 -20.93 -3.84
CA ARG A 416 -4.33 -21.21 -2.42
C ARG A 416 -3.58 -20.22 -1.56
N ILE A 417 -3.99 -20.11 -0.31
CA ILE A 417 -3.18 -19.51 0.73
C ILE A 417 -2.35 -20.62 1.38
N SER A 418 -1.06 -20.40 1.56
CA SER A 418 -0.17 -21.37 2.23
C SER A 418 0.66 -20.69 3.31
N GLU A 419 0.76 -21.33 4.46
CA GLU A 419 1.58 -20.91 5.59
C GLU A 419 2.79 -21.84 5.74
N TYR A 420 3.96 -21.25 5.92
CA TYR A 420 5.23 -21.97 6.06
C TYR A 420 5.93 -21.62 7.37
N ARG A 421 6.69 -22.58 7.90
CA ARG A 421 7.63 -22.39 8.99
C ARG A 421 9.01 -22.81 8.55
N PHE A 422 10.03 -22.04 8.89
CA PHE A 422 11.43 -22.34 8.60
C PHE A 422 12.32 -22.27 9.84
N ASP A 423 13.41 -23.01 9.80
CA ASP A 423 14.48 -23.05 10.81
C ASP A 423 15.83 -22.99 10.07
N GLU A 424 16.57 -21.89 10.28
CA GLU A 424 17.85 -21.60 9.64
C GLU A 424 18.96 -22.52 10.13
N GLN A 425 18.92 -22.96 11.39
CA GLN A 425 19.95 -23.83 11.95
C GLN A 425 19.78 -25.26 11.42
N ALA A 426 18.54 -25.73 11.31
CA ALA A 426 18.23 -27.03 10.75
C ALA A 426 18.29 -27.04 9.20
N GLY A 427 18.16 -25.88 8.55
CA GLY A 427 18.03 -25.80 7.10
C GLY A 427 16.74 -26.47 6.62
N THR A 428 15.64 -26.27 7.35
CA THR A 428 14.37 -26.94 7.06
C THR A 428 13.21 -25.96 6.91
N VAL A 429 12.31 -26.25 5.98
CA VAL A 429 11.04 -25.53 5.79
C VAL A 429 9.88 -26.52 5.65
N GLU A 430 8.74 -26.20 6.26
CA GLU A 430 7.53 -27.01 6.21
C GLU A 430 6.30 -26.14 5.95
N LYS A 431 5.41 -26.60 5.07
CA LYS A 431 4.05 -26.04 4.95
C LYS A 431 3.22 -26.53 6.13
N ILE A 432 2.80 -25.62 6.99
CA ILE A 432 2.10 -25.95 8.24
C ILE A 432 0.59 -25.73 8.16
N TRP A 433 0.11 -24.95 7.18
CA TRP A 433 -1.29 -24.72 6.95
C TRP A 433 -1.55 -24.34 5.49
N GLU A 434 -2.75 -24.64 5.00
CA GLU A 434 -3.22 -24.20 3.69
C GLU A 434 -4.72 -23.93 3.71
N TYR A 435 -5.15 -23.03 2.82
CA TYR A 435 -6.54 -22.81 2.47
C TYR A 435 -6.67 -22.79 0.95
N ALA A 436 -7.34 -23.81 0.42
CA ALA A 436 -7.64 -23.90 -1.00
C ALA A 436 -8.70 -22.86 -1.39
N GLU A 437 -8.55 -22.28 -2.59
CA GLU A 437 -9.61 -21.46 -3.18
C GLU A 437 -10.90 -22.32 -3.27
N PRO A 438 -12.04 -21.87 -2.70
CA PRO A 438 -13.22 -22.71 -2.51
C PRO A 438 -13.83 -23.29 -3.80
N ASP A 439 -13.73 -22.55 -4.91
CA ASP A 439 -14.24 -22.94 -6.22
C ASP A 439 -13.16 -23.59 -7.09
N GLY A 440 -11.93 -23.73 -6.56
CA GLY A 440 -10.78 -24.25 -7.29
C GLY A 440 -10.26 -23.29 -8.36
N ALA A 441 -10.51 -21.99 -8.22
CA ALA A 441 -10.09 -21.00 -9.18
C ALA A 441 -8.56 -20.84 -9.21
N PHE A 442 -8.05 -20.51 -10.41
CA PHE A 442 -6.67 -20.15 -10.64
C PHE A 442 -6.55 -18.63 -10.86
N THR A 443 -5.80 -17.98 -9.98
CA THR A 443 -5.41 -16.57 -10.07
C THR A 443 -3.95 -16.51 -10.50
N PRO A 444 -3.66 -16.18 -11.78
CA PRO A 444 -2.29 -16.27 -12.31
C PRO A 444 -1.36 -15.17 -11.80
N LEU A 445 -1.89 -13.99 -11.52
CA LEU A 445 -1.10 -12.80 -11.25
C LEU A 445 -1.60 -12.14 -9.98
N MET A 446 -0.69 -11.48 -9.27
CA MET A 446 -0.97 -10.81 -8.00
C MET A 446 -1.52 -11.78 -6.95
N GLY A 447 -2.07 -11.21 -5.88
CA GLY A 447 -2.61 -11.95 -4.75
C GLY A 447 -2.07 -11.38 -3.46
N ASP A 448 -2.91 -11.32 -2.45
CA ASP A 448 -2.54 -10.86 -1.13
C ASP A 448 -3.16 -11.77 -0.08
N VAL A 449 -2.46 -11.89 1.04
CA VAL A 449 -2.93 -12.55 2.24
C VAL A 449 -2.35 -11.84 3.45
N ARG A 450 -3.22 -11.57 4.41
CA ARG A 450 -2.84 -10.99 5.69
C ARG A 450 -3.30 -11.86 6.83
N ARG A 451 -2.41 -12.07 7.78
CA ARG A 451 -2.79 -12.61 9.08
C ARG A 451 -3.43 -11.48 9.90
N LEU A 452 -4.60 -11.72 10.46
CA LEU A 452 -5.27 -10.73 11.30
C LEU A 452 -4.80 -10.86 12.76
N PRO A 453 -4.71 -9.75 13.52
CA PRO A 453 -4.40 -9.81 14.95
C PRO A 453 -5.44 -10.65 15.70
N GLY A 454 -4.98 -11.61 16.51
CA GLY A 454 -5.85 -12.44 17.35
C GLY A 454 -6.43 -13.68 16.66
N SER A 455 -5.97 -14.03 15.45
CA SER A 455 -6.25 -15.31 14.77
C SER A 455 -5.12 -16.33 14.88
#